data_AF-A0A2M7GLX3-F1
#
_entry.id   AF-A0A2M7GLX3-F1
#
_cell.length_a   1.000
_cell.length_b   1.000
_cell.length_c   1.000
_cell.angle_alpha   90.00
_cell.angle_beta   90.00
_cell.angle_gamma   90.00
#
_symmetry.space_group_name_H-M   'P 1'
#
loop_
_entity.id
_entity.type
_entity.pdbx_description
1 polymer ?
#
loop_
_entity_poly.entity_id
_entity_poly.type
_entity_poly.pdbx_seq_one_letter_code
_entity_poly.pdbx_strand_id
1 'polypeptide(L)'
;MDDVELKRLVGYDDRAEYELDLRGLSLHHATESVKRMVERSRFRAPRSVIVRLDPAGPDSGETLFLPIGRLLLAFRRKRVLGKLSPLPPHAGCGYYLVTRGKDR
;
A
#
# COMPACT_ATOMS: atom_id res chain seq x y z
N MET A 1 -16.95 -18.18 -11.07
CA MET A 1 -16.69 -16.99 -10.22
C MET A 1 -15.82 -16.08 -11.04
N ASP A 2 -16.31 -14.90 -11.40
CA ASP A 2 -15.61 -14.03 -12.36
C ASP A 2 -14.54 -13.16 -11.65
N ASP A 3 -13.49 -12.79 -12.39
CA ASP A 3 -12.38 -11.98 -11.86
C ASP A 3 -12.81 -10.56 -11.44
N VAL A 4 -13.95 -10.07 -11.96
CA VAL A 4 -14.46 -8.72 -11.71
C VAL A 4 -15.13 -8.66 -10.33
N GLU A 5 -15.83 -9.71 -9.94
CA GLU A 5 -16.47 -9.90 -8.65
C GLU A 5 -15.43 -10.05 -7.54
N LEU A 6 -14.35 -10.80 -7.79
CA LEU A 6 -13.22 -10.89 -6.87
C LEU A 6 -12.54 -9.53 -6.67
N LYS A 7 -12.23 -8.79 -7.75
CA LYS A 7 -11.63 -7.45 -7.69
C LYS A 7 -12.47 -6.46 -6.88
N ARG A 8 -13.81 -6.51 -7.01
CA ARG A 8 -14.73 -5.68 -6.22
C ARG A 8 -14.73 -6.06 -4.75
N LEU A 9 -14.59 -7.36 -4.43
CA LEU A 9 -14.60 -7.85 -3.06
C LEU A 9 -13.32 -7.49 -2.28
N VAL A 10 -12.15 -7.56 -2.92
CA VAL A 10 -10.85 -7.21 -2.27
C VAL A 10 -10.45 -5.74 -2.43
N GLY A 11 -11.14 -4.98 -3.30
CA GLY A 11 -10.80 -3.58 -3.60
C GLY A 11 -9.42 -3.41 -4.26
N TYR A 12 -8.86 -4.51 -4.74
CA TYR A 12 -7.55 -4.62 -5.38
C TYR A 12 -7.69 -4.51 -6.89
N ASP A 13 -6.87 -3.67 -7.50
CA ASP A 13 -6.66 -3.60 -8.94
C ASP A 13 -5.23 -4.07 -9.24
N ASP A 14 -5.11 -5.10 -10.08
CA ASP A 14 -3.83 -5.67 -10.52
C ASP A 14 -3.01 -4.71 -11.40
N ARG A 15 -3.59 -3.57 -11.77
CA ARG A 15 -2.96 -2.52 -12.59
C ARG A 15 -2.75 -1.22 -11.81
N ALA A 16 -2.10 -1.30 -10.65
CA ALA A 16 -1.64 -0.07 -10.00
C ALA A 16 -0.67 0.70 -10.91
N GLU A 17 -0.81 2.03 -10.96
CA GLU A 17 0.03 2.89 -11.79
C GLU A 17 1.50 2.89 -11.34
N TYR A 18 1.74 2.64 -10.05
CA TYR A 18 3.07 2.67 -9.45
C TYR A 18 3.25 1.55 -8.44
N GLU A 19 4.52 1.20 -8.21
CA GLU A 19 4.94 0.28 -7.17
C GLU A 19 5.92 1.00 -6.22
N LEU A 20 5.71 0.82 -4.91
CA LEU A 20 6.63 1.17 -3.86
C LEU A 20 7.15 -0.12 -3.23
N ASP A 21 8.35 -0.53 -3.64
CA ASP A 21 8.99 -1.72 -3.08
C ASP A 21 9.74 -1.37 -1.78
N LEU A 22 9.34 -2.00 -0.67
CA LEU A 22 9.96 -1.81 0.64
C LEU A 22 10.65 -3.09 1.14
N ARG A 23 10.75 -4.11 0.30
CA ARG A 23 11.45 -5.36 0.63
C ARG A 23 12.92 -5.09 0.95
N GLY A 24 13.43 -5.81 1.95
CA GLY A 24 14.80 -5.68 2.46
C GLY A 24 15.09 -4.39 3.23
N LEU A 25 14.12 -3.48 3.38
CA LEU A 25 14.32 -2.25 4.12
C LEU A 25 14.13 -2.45 5.63
N SER A 26 14.82 -1.62 6.43
CA SER A 26 14.50 -1.48 7.84
C SER A 26 13.16 -0.76 8.04
N LEU A 27 12.53 -0.95 9.19
CA LEU A 27 11.29 -0.25 9.55
C LEU A 27 11.41 1.28 9.40
N HIS A 28 12.56 1.85 9.79
CA HIS A 28 12.83 3.28 9.64
C HIS A 28 12.78 3.72 8.16
N HIS A 29 13.52 3.04 7.29
CA HIS A 29 13.57 3.38 5.86
C HIS A 29 12.23 3.14 5.16
N ALA A 30 11.53 2.06 5.51
CA ALA A 30 10.20 1.79 4.98
C ALA A 30 9.19 2.86 5.39
N THR A 31 9.21 3.27 6.66
CA THR A 31 8.35 4.34 7.20
C THR A 31 8.57 5.67 6.48
N GLU A 32 9.84 6.09 6.35
CA GLU A 32 10.16 7.35 5.67
C GLU A 32 9.85 7.32 4.18
N SER A 33 10.01 6.16 3.52
CA SER A 33 9.64 5.98 2.12
C SER A 33 8.14 6.15 1.91
N VAL A 34 7.31 5.54 2.77
CA VAL A 34 5.85 5.71 2.73
C VAL A 34 5.46 7.16 2.98
N LYS A 35 6.00 7.82 4.02
CA LYS A 35 5.71 9.23 4.31
C LYS A 35 6.05 10.14 3.14
N ARG A 36 7.24 9.98 2.54
CA ARG A 36 7.67 10.78 1.38
C ARG A 36 6.77 10.54 0.17
N MET A 37 6.39 9.30 -0.10
CA MET A 37 5.45 8.98 -1.18
C MET A 37 4.10 9.68 -0.96
N VAL A 38 3.53 9.57 0.24
CA VAL A 38 2.25 10.21 0.58
C VAL A 38 2.35 11.73 0.48
N GLU A 39 3.40 12.34 1.03
CA GLU A 39 3.56 13.80 1.01
C GLU A 39 3.66 14.35 -0.43
N ARG A 40 4.49 13.70 -1.28
CA ARG A 40 4.59 14.08 -2.70
C ARG A 40 3.28 13.90 -3.45
N SER A 41 2.43 12.96 -3.03
CA SER A 41 1.15 12.71 -3.70
C SER A 41 0.17 13.86 -3.55
N ARG A 42 0.24 14.64 -2.46
CA ARG A 42 -0.67 15.77 -2.16
C ARG A 42 -0.68 16.87 -3.21
N PHE A 43 0.38 16.95 -4.02
CA PHE A 43 0.53 17.95 -5.09
C PHE A 43 0.28 17.39 -6.48
N ARG A 44 -0.15 16.12 -6.58
CA ARG A 44 -0.37 15.40 -7.84
C ARG A 44 -1.82 14.94 -7.94
N ALA A 45 -2.26 14.53 -9.13
CA ALA A 45 -3.51 13.82 -9.28
C ALA A 45 -3.52 12.52 -8.43
N PRO A 46 -4.71 12.03 -8.03
CA PRO A 46 -4.87 10.70 -7.44
C PRO A 46 -4.14 9.63 -8.25
N ARG A 47 -3.45 8.70 -7.57
CA ARG A 47 -2.71 7.60 -8.20
C ARG A 47 -2.90 6.31 -7.42
N SER A 48 -3.02 5.20 -8.12
CA SER A 48 -2.97 3.85 -7.52
C SER A 48 -1.52 3.41 -7.29
N VAL A 49 -1.26 2.78 -6.14
CA VAL A 49 0.08 2.29 -5.77
C VAL A 49 -0.02 0.92 -5.11
N ILE A 50 0.84 0.00 -5.52
CA ILE A 50 1.13 -1.23 -4.78
C ILE A 50 2.34 -0.99 -3.88
N VAL A 51 2.20 -1.25 -2.58
CA VAL A 51 3.31 -1.25 -1.62
C VAL A 51 3.71 -2.69 -1.36
N ARG A 52 4.92 -3.11 -1.75
CA ARG A 52 5.42 -4.47 -1.53
C ARG A 52 6.22 -4.58 -0.25
N LEU A 53 6.00 -5.67 0.47
CA LEU A 53 6.68 -6.01 1.73
C LEU A 53 7.24 -7.42 1.63
N ASP A 54 8.22 -7.73 2.48
CA ASP A 54 8.68 -9.10 2.63
C ASP A 54 7.57 -9.94 3.28
N PRO A 55 7.28 -11.13 2.72
CA PRO A 55 6.40 -12.07 3.38
C PRO A 55 7.02 -12.53 4.70
N ALA A 56 6.18 -12.92 5.66
CA ALA A 56 6.66 -13.67 6.81
C ALA A 56 7.21 -15.03 6.32
N GLY A 57 8.44 -15.34 6.71
CA GLY A 57 9.12 -16.61 6.49
C GLY A 57 9.50 -17.29 7.81
N PRO A 58 9.91 -18.57 7.76
CA PRO A 58 10.27 -19.35 8.96
C PRO A 58 11.37 -18.70 9.80
N ASP A 59 12.32 -18.05 9.13
CA ASP A 59 13.47 -17.38 9.74
C ASP A 59 13.33 -15.84 9.78
N SER A 60 12.22 -15.29 9.28
CA SER A 60 11.98 -13.85 9.34
C SER A 60 11.43 -13.49 10.71
N GLY A 61 12.03 -12.50 11.37
CA GLY A 61 11.46 -11.91 12.59
C GLY A 61 10.16 -11.15 12.33
N GLU A 62 9.99 -10.00 12.99
CA GLU A 62 8.80 -9.17 12.80
C GLU A 62 8.71 -8.64 11.36
N THR A 63 7.61 -8.95 10.68
CA THR A 63 7.32 -8.41 9.34
C THR A 63 6.97 -6.93 9.40
N LEU A 64 7.32 -6.19 8.35
CA LEU A 64 6.90 -4.79 8.18
C LEU A 64 5.39 -4.64 7.92
N PHE A 65 4.65 -5.74 7.70
CA PHE A 65 3.22 -5.70 7.41
C PHE A 65 2.43 -4.91 8.46
N LEU A 66 2.50 -5.30 9.72
CA LEU A 66 1.75 -4.62 10.78
C LEU A 66 2.14 -3.15 10.98
N PRO A 67 3.43 -2.78 11.13
CA PRO A 67 3.79 -1.38 11.35
C PRO A 67 3.47 -0.48 10.14
N ILE A 68 3.71 -0.95 8.91
CA ILE A 68 3.37 -0.18 7.70
C ILE A 68 1.85 -0.09 7.52
N GLY A 69 1.10 -1.16 7.80
CA GLY A 69 -0.36 -1.15 7.79
C GLY A 69 -0.95 -0.10 8.74
N ARG A 70 -0.42 0.00 9.97
CA ARG A 70 -0.83 1.02 10.95
C ARG A 70 -0.58 2.44 10.45
N LEU A 71 0.59 2.67 9.85
CA LEU A 71 0.93 3.97 9.25
C LEU A 71 -0.03 4.35 8.11
N LEU A 72 -0.29 3.42 7.19
CA LEU A 72 -1.20 3.63 6.06
C LEU A 72 -2.64 3.87 6.53
N LEU A 73 -3.10 3.14 7.55
CA LEU A 73 -4.41 3.35 8.16
C LEU A 73 -4.52 4.75 8.79
N ALA A 74 -3.45 5.25 9.42
CA ALA A 74 -3.44 6.62 9.95
C ALA A 74 -3.61 7.66 8.82
N PHE A 75 -2.94 7.47 7.67
CA PHE A 75 -3.14 8.34 6.51
C PHE A 75 -4.55 8.22 5.91
N ARG A 76 -5.12 7.01 5.88
CA ARG A 76 -6.49 6.77 5.43
C ARG A 76 -7.51 7.50 6.32
N ARG A 77 -7.35 7.42 7.64
CA ARG A 77 -8.21 8.15 8.62
C ARG A 77 -8.13 9.65 8.46
N LYS A 78 -6.95 10.19 8.13
CA LYS A 78 -6.74 11.62 7.80
C LYS A 78 -7.23 12.00 6.39
N ARG A 79 -7.90 11.09 5.67
CA ARG A 79 -8.39 11.29 4.28
C ARG A 79 -7.30 11.68 3.28
N VAL A 80 -6.04 11.30 3.54
CA VAL A 80 -4.92 11.49 2.61
C VAL A 80 -4.90 10.38 1.54
N LEU A 81 -5.40 9.20 1.90
CA LEU A 81 -5.64 8.09 0.97
C LEU A 81 -7.13 8.01 0.65
N GLY A 82 -7.46 7.80 -0.62
CA GLY A 82 -8.82 7.52 -1.11
C GLY A 82 -9.22 6.05 -0.96
N LYS A 83 -8.28 5.12 -1.12
CA LYS A 83 -8.46 3.67 -0.91
C LYS A 83 -7.26 3.07 -0.20
N LEU A 84 -7.49 1.97 0.52
CA LEU A 84 -6.46 1.15 1.15
C LEU A 84 -7.02 -0.27 1.35
N SER A 85 -6.31 -1.28 0.86
CA SER A 85 -6.59 -2.70 1.10
C SER A 85 -5.29 -3.50 1.18
N PRO A 86 -5.26 -4.61 1.93
CA PRO A 86 -4.16 -5.57 1.81
C PRO A 86 -4.16 -6.19 0.40
N LEU A 87 -2.99 -6.60 -0.07
CA LEU A 87 -2.90 -7.40 -1.30
C LEU A 87 -3.56 -8.77 -1.09
N PRO A 88 -4.25 -9.31 -2.10
CA PRO A 88 -4.74 -10.69 -2.04
C PRO A 88 -3.56 -11.68 -2.00
N PRO A 89 -3.74 -12.90 -1.44
CA PRO A 89 -2.65 -13.86 -1.26
C PRO A 89 -1.83 -14.15 -2.53
N HIS A 90 -2.47 -14.21 -3.69
CA HIS A 90 -1.81 -14.49 -4.98
C HIS A 90 -0.95 -13.32 -5.51
N ALA A 91 -1.09 -12.10 -4.96
CA ALA A 91 -0.35 -10.91 -5.39
C ALA A 91 0.88 -10.62 -4.51
N GLY A 92 1.11 -11.44 -3.49
CA GLY A 92 2.22 -11.31 -2.53
C GLY A 92 1.85 -10.54 -1.27
N CYS A 93 2.86 -10.13 -0.49
CA CYS A 93 2.69 -9.42 0.77
C CYS A 93 2.74 -7.90 0.55
N GLY A 94 1.76 -7.17 1.11
CA GLY A 94 1.73 -5.72 1.03
C GLY A 94 0.34 -5.11 0.98
N TYR A 95 0.25 -3.91 0.41
CA TYR A 95 -0.98 -3.13 0.33
C TYR A 95 -1.21 -2.55 -1.06
N TYR A 96 -2.48 -2.47 -1.47
CA TYR A 96 -2.92 -1.58 -2.53
C TYR A 96 -3.50 -0.31 -1.91
N LEU A 97 -3.18 0.84 -2.49
CA LEU A 97 -3.74 2.12 -2.07
C LEU A 97 -4.03 3.02 -3.27
N VAL A 98 -4.91 3.99 -3.06
CA VAL A 98 -5.10 5.12 -3.97
C VAL A 98 -4.87 6.39 -3.17
N THR A 99 -3.95 7.25 -3.62
CA THR A 99 -3.74 8.56 -2.99
C THR A 99 -4.91 9.47 -3.31
N ARG A 100 -5.24 10.41 -2.41
CA ARG A 100 -6.27 11.40 -2.70
C ARG A 100 -5.79 12.48 -3.67
N GLY A 101 -4.50 12.79 -3.66
CA GLY A 101 -3.95 13.84 -4.51
C GLY A 101 -4.43 15.24 -4.15
N LYS A 102 -4.22 16.19 -5.07
CA LYS A 102 -4.86 17.51 -5.07
C LYS A 102 -6.22 17.38 -5.76
N ASP A 103 -7.28 17.82 -5.08
CA ASP A 103 -8.61 17.95 -5.71
C ASP A 103 -8.45 18.90 -6.93
N ARG A 104 -8.90 18.45 -8.11
CA ARG A 104 -8.80 19.21 -9.36
C ARG A 104 -9.67 20.46 -9.32
#